data_AF-A0A3P7ZNN2-F1
#
_entry.id   AF-A0A3P7ZNN2-F1
#
_cell.length_a   1.000
_cell.length_b   1.000
_cell.length_c   1.000
_cell.angle_alpha   90.00
_cell.angle_beta   90.00
_cell.angle_gamma   90.00
#
_symmetry.space_group_name_H-M   'P 1'
#
loop_
_entity.id
_entity.type
_entity.pdbx_description
1 polymer ?
#
loop_
_entity_poly.entity_id
_entity_poly.type
_entity_poly.pdbx_seq_one_letter_code
_entity_poly.pdbx_strand_id
1 'polypeptide(L)'
;MFHIYKLYFYLHTIHSATVDHNSFLVYIKLKKNNRWGLYNELVDLAAVLGFTGMLNQVQFHASLEGRKLEMGGFSGVAKAERPKVVPDEPPNMTDVEDSIKKLENNSEELTKLNLNNIKTISAEAVQRLCAALTKNNQLTELHMAATRLTNAMVEPFFDMLQKNTVLKVLNLESNFLTGVILVRLLESISHEKSGITDLHLANQRQSVLGVKIEQNLTELILANPRLVRLGLDLETSDARVRTREHVKFNLDRVSRQLRRNKN
;
A
#
# COMPACT_ATOMS: atom_id res chain seq x y z
N MET A 1 -3.49 -3.50 -37.55
CA MET A 1 -4.05 -2.61 -38.59
C MET A 1 -4.75 -1.38 -38.03
N PHE A 2 -5.71 -1.49 -37.09
CA PHE A 2 -6.46 -0.35 -36.54
C PHE A 2 -5.62 0.80 -35.93
N HIS A 3 -4.51 0.50 -35.24
CA HIS A 3 -3.64 1.54 -34.68
C HIS A 3 -2.86 2.36 -35.71
N ILE A 4 -2.50 1.76 -36.85
CA ILE A 4 -1.74 2.43 -37.92
C ILE A 4 -2.66 3.38 -38.69
N TYR A 5 -3.91 2.98 -38.96
CA TYR A 5 -4.90 3.84 -39.60
C TYR A 5 -5.29 5.05 -38.72
N LYS A 6 -5.37 4.88 -37.40
CA LYS A 6 -5.59 6.01 -36.47
C LYS A 6 -4.44 7.02 -36.51
N LEU A 7 -3.18 6.57 -36.47
CA LEU A 7 -2.02 7.45 -36.52
C LEU A 7 -1.95 8.24 -37.84
N TYR A 8 -2.28 7.58 -38.97
CA TYR A 8 -2.28 8.19 -40.30
C TYR A 8 -3.37 9.26 -40.47
N PHE A 9 -4.56 9.04 -39.87
CA PHE A 9 -5.66 10.02 -39.89
C PHE A 9 -5.31 11.29 -39.10
N TYR A 10 -4.59 11.15 -37.98
CA TYR A 10 -4.21 12.28 -37.12
C TYR A 10 -3.07 13.13 -37.70
N LEU A 11 -2.09 12.53 -38.39
CA LEU A 11 -1.04 13.27 -39.11
C LEU A 11 -1.61 14.21 -40.19
N HIS A 12 -2.73 13.84 -40.82
CA HIS A 12 -3.42 14.71 -41.78
C HIS A 12 -4.26 15.84 -41.16
N THR A 13 -4.48 15.79 -39.84
CA THR A 13 -5.27 16.79 -39.10
C THR A 13 -4.39 17.94 -38.59
N ILE A 14 -3.08 17.71 -38.45
CA ILE A 14 -2.09 18.72 -38.04
C ILE A 14 -1.60 19.48 -39.28
N HIS A 15 -1.86 20.78 -39.35
CA HIS A 15 -1.47 21.64 -40.47
C HIS A 15 -0.04 22.18 -40.31
N SER A 16 0.37 22.53 -39.09
CA SER A 16 1.74 22.94 -38.76
C SER A 16 2.00 22.80 -37.26
N ALA A 17 3.22 22.43 -36.88
CA ALA A 17 3.69 22.52 -35.50
C ALA A 17 4.93 23.42 -35.47
N THR A 18 4.92 24.44 -34.62
CA THR A 18 6.03 25.39 -34.47
C THR A 18 6.43 25.47 -33.01
N VAL A 19 7.73 25.36 -32.74
CA VAL A 19 8.30 25.47 -31.40
C VAL A 19 8.84 26.88 -31.24
N ASP A 20 8.34 27.62 -30.26
CA ASP A 20 8.92 28.91 -29.89
C ASP A 20 10.06 28.67 -28.89
N HIS A 21 11.28 28.91 -29.35
CA HIS A 21 12.50 28.64 -28.59
C HIS A 21 12.70 29.56 -27.39
N ASN A 22 11.99 30.70 -27.33
CA ASN A 22 12.09 31.64 -26.21
C ASN A 22 11.13 31.32 -25.05
N SER A 23 10.06 30.55 -25.29
CA SER A 23 9.04 30.25 -24.28
C SER A 23 8.82 28.75 -24.03
N PHE A 24 9.56 27.87 -24.73
CA PHE A 24 9.36 26.42 -24.72
C PHE A 24 7.92 25.97 -25.03
N LEU A 25 7.14 26.83 -25.70
CA LEU A 25 5.76 26.54 -26.07
C LEU A 25 5.72 25.93 -27.46
N VAL A 26 4.98 24.83 -27.59
CA VAL A 26 4.72 24.17 -28.87
C VAL A 26 3.33 24.56 -29.34
N TYR A 27 3.27 25.26 -30.48
CA TYR A 27 2.02 25.66 -31.11
C TYR A 27 1.64 24.64 -32.19
N ILE A 28 0.49 23.98 -32.01
CA ILE A 28 -0.05 23.01 -32.98
C ILE A 28 -1.27 23.63 -33.66
N LYS A 29 -1.19 23.86 -34.97
CA LYS A 29 -2.29 24.39 -35.78
C LYS A 29 -3.06 23.23 -36.42
N LEU A 30 -4.32 23.05 -36.04
CA LEU A 30 -5.19 21.99 -36.56
C LEU A 30 -6.00 22.46 -37.78
N LYS A 31 -6.23 21.55 -38.74
CA LYS A 31 -6.99 21.82 -39.97
C LYS A 31 -8.49 21.82 -39.65
N LYS A 32 -9.18 22.95 -39.85
CA LYS A 32 -10.60 23.12 -39.52
C LYS A 32 -11.46 22.36 -40.54
N ASN A 33 -11.92 21.16 -40.21
CA ASN A 33 -12.94 20.45 -40.99
C ASN A 33 -14.31 20.66 -40.35
N ASN A 34 -15.25 21.26 -41.10
CA ASN A 34 -16.62 21.58 -40.67
C ASN A 34 -17.55 20.35 -40.60
N ARG A 35 -17.10 19.23 -40.02
CA ARG A 35 -17.98 18.09 -39.73
C ARG A 35 -17.98 17.78 -38.23
N TRP A 36 -19.19 17.69 -37.70
CA TRP A 36 -19.58 17.45 -36.32
C TRP A 36 -18.74 16.40 -35.60
N GLY A 37 -18.19 16.75 -34.42
CA GLY A 37 -17.40 15.85 -33.56
C GLY A 37 -16.22 16.47 -32.79
N LEU A 38 -15.95 17.77 -32.95
CA LEU A 38 -14.70 18.43 -32.56
C LEU A 38 -14.24 18.21 -31.10
N TYR A 39 -15.15 18.14 -30.13
CA TYR A 39 -14.78 18.04 -28.71
C TYR A 39 -14.24 16.66 -28.33
N ASN A 40 -14.85 15.58 -28.79
CA ASN A 40 -14.40 14.23 -28.46
C ASN A 40 -13.07 13.91 -29.14
N GLU A 41 -12.87 14.38 -30.38
CA GLU A 41 -11.61 14.19 -31.12
C GLU A 41 -10.45 15.00 -30.51
N LEU A 42 -10.72 16.19 -29.95
CA LEU A 42 -9.72 16.97 -29.21
C LEU A 42 -9.35 16.31 -27.89
N VAL A 43 -10.31 15.71 -27.18
CA VAL A 43 -10.06 14.94 -25.95
C VAL A 43 -9.26 13.67 -26.24
N ASP A 44 -9.59 12.95 -27.32
CA ASP A 44 -8.84 11.78 -27.77
C ASP A 44 -7.42 12.16 -28.21
N LEU A 45 -7.25 13.28 -28.94
CA LEU A 45 -5.95 13.81 -29.32
C LEU A 45 -5.14 14.24 -28.08
N ALA A 46 -5.77 14.91 -27.11
CA ALA A 46 -5.15 15.31 -25.86
C ALA A 46 -4.72 14.10 -25.03
N ALA A 47 -5.51 13.03 -25.02
CA ALA A 47 -5.17 11.76 -24.36
C ALA A 47 -3.97 11.07 -25.04
N VAL A 48 -3.92 11.07 -26.38
CA VAL A 48 -2.81 10.48 -27.15
C VAL A 48 -1.51 11.29 -27.02
N LEU A 49 -1.62 12.63 -26.94
CA LEU A 49 -0.48 13.55 -26.78
C LEU A 49 -0.01 13.72 -25.32
N GLY A 50 -0.70 13.11 -24.36
CA GLY A 50 -0.35 13.19 -22.93
C GLY A 50 -0.75 14.50 -22.23
N PHE A 51 -1.59 15.33 -22.85
CA PHE A 51 -2.08 16.59 -22.26
C PHE A 51 -2.93 16.39 -20.99
N THR A 52 -3.49 15.18 -20.77
CA THR A 52 -4.18 14.84 -19.52
C THR A 52 -3.26 14.92 -18.30
N GLY A 53 -1.93 14.79 -18.48
CA GLY A 53 -0.94 15.02 -17.44
C GLY A 53 -0.60 16.50 -17.17
N MET A 54 -1.07 17.42 -18.02
CA MET A 54 -0.84 18.86 -17.87
C MET A 54 -1.97 19.57 -17.13
N LEU A 55 -3.09 18.88 -16.86
CA LEU A 55 -4.20 19.38 -16.07
C LEU A 55 -4.21 18.69 -14.70
N ASN A 56 -4.51 19.44 -13.64
CA ASN A 56 -4.77 18.79 -12.35
C ASN A 56 -6.13 18.06 -12.38
N GLN A 57 -6.38 17.18 -11.40
CA GLN A 57 -7.57 16.32 -11.38
C GLN A 57 -8.87 17.15 -11.42
N VAL A 58 -8.91 18.28 -10.71
CA VAL A 58 -10.06 19.18 -10.68
C VAL A 58 -10.31 19.85 -12.03
N GLN A 59 -9.26 20.31 -12.70
CA GLN A 59 -9.34 20.94 -14.02
C GLN A 59 -9.81 19.96 -15.10
N PHE A 60 -9.31 18.72 -15.05
CA PHE A 60 -9.71 17.66 -15.96
C PHE A 60 -11.20 17.29 -15.79
N HIS A 61 -11.63 17.03 -14.54
CA HIS A 61 -13.03 16.69 -14.26
C HIS A 61 -14.00 17.82 -14.59
N ALA A 62 -13.66 19.08 -14.26
CA ALA A 62 -14.50 20.22 -14.59
C ALA A 62 -14.61 20.45 -16.12
N SER A 63 -13.54 20.14 -16.87
CA SER A 63 -13.59 20.19 -18.33
C SER A 63 -14.49 19.10 -18.95
N LEU A 64 -14.52 17.89 -18.38
CA LEU A 64 -15.44 16.83 -18.82
C LEU A 64 -16.91 17.19 -18.56
N GLU A 65 -17.16 17.86 -17.44
CA GLU A 65 -18.51 18.19 -16.98
C GLU A 65 -19.01 19.56 -17.48
N GLY A 66 -18.22 20.26 -18.30
CA GLY A 66 -18.59 21.57 -18.87
C GLY A 66 -18.73 22.68 -17.81
N ARG A 67 -18.16 22.49 -16.62
CA ARG A 67 -18.22 23.48 -15.53
C ARG A 67 -17.21 24.60 -15.79
N LYS A 68 -17.64 25.86 -15.66
CA LYS A 68 -16.73 27.02 -15.73
C LYS A 68 -15.81 27.00 -14.51
N LEU A 69 -14.51 26.92 -14.75
CA LEU A 69 -13.49 27.12 -13.72
C LEU A 69 -13.16 28.62 -13.62
N GLU A 70 -13.05 29.13 -12.39
CA GLU A 70 -12.60 30.50 -12.13
C GLU A 70 -11.09 30.69 -12.42
N MET A 71 -10.31 29.61 -12.45
CA MET A 71 -8.87 29.63 -12.79
C MET A 71 -8.41 28.34 -13.48
N GLY A 72 -7.82 28.50 -14.67
CA GLY A 72 -7.12 27.44 -15.40
C GLY A 72 -8.05 26.44 -16.08
N GLY A 73 -7.91 26.32 -17.40
CA GLY A 73 -8.49 25.28 -18.25
C GLY A 73 -7.49 24.96 -19.36
N PHE A 74 -7.89 24.33 -20.45
CA PHE A 74 -6.99 24.08 -21.59
C PHE A 74 -6.33 25.36 -22.16
N SER A 75 -6.91 26.53 -21.92
CA SER A 75 -6.40 27.84 -22.31
C SER A 75 -5.68 28.61 -21.19
N GLY A 76 -5.58 28.06 -19.98
CA GLY A 76 -5.01 28.74 -18.81
C GLY A 76 -3.75 28.07 -18.27
N VAL A 77 -2.97 28.81 -17.49
CA VAL A 77 -1.77 28.26 -16.81
C VAL A 77 -2.19 27.18 -15.83
N ALA A 78 -1.70 25.95 -16.04
CA ALA A 78 -1.89 24.85 -15.11
C ALA A 78 -1.24 25.19 -13.76
N LYS A 79 -2.01 25.09 -12.67
CA LYS A 79 -1.53 25.29 -11.31
C LYS A 79 -1.61 23.97 -10.56
N ALA A 80 -0.58 23.67 -9.76
CA ALA A 80 -0.60 22.54 -8.86
C ALA A 80 -1.81 22.63 -7.92
N GLU A 81 -2.47 21.51 -7.68
CA GLU A 81 -3.55 21.43 -6.68
C GLU A 81 -2.96 21.74 -5.30
N ARG A 82 -3.61 22.62 -4.54
CA ARG A 82 -3.19 22.89 -3.16
C ARG A 82 -3.43 21.62 -2.36
N PRO A 83 -2.44 21.11 -1.59
CA PRO A 83 -2.65 19.96 -0.72
C PRO A 83 -3.85 20.23 0.17
N LYS A 84 -4.83 19.32 0.13
CA LYS A 84 -5.96 19.38 1.05
C LYS A 84 -5.39 19.13 2.44
N VAL A 85 -5.47 20.13 3.31
CA VAL A 85 -5.13 19.95 4.73
C VAL A 85 -6.23 19.09 5.31
N VAL A 86 -5.96 17.79 5.41
CA VAL A 86 -6.82 16.86 6.12
C VAL A 86 -6.58 17.13 7.61
N PRO A 87 -7.63 17.37 8.42
CA PRO A 87 -7.45 17.50 9.86
C PRO A 87 -6.86 16.20 10.41
N ASP A 88 -5.97 16.32 11.39
CA ASP A 88 -5.40 15.16 12.07
C ASP A 88 -6.52 14.34 12.72
N GLU A 89 -6.48 13.02 12.52
CA GLU A 89 -7.42 12.10 13.16
C GLU A 89 -7.27 12.16 14.69
N PRO A 90 -8.37 11.98 15.45
CA PRO A 90 -8.29 11.96 16.90
C PRO A 90 -7.34 10.86 17.39
N PRO A 91 -6.63 11.07 18.51
CA PRO A 91 -5.71 10.08 19.04
C PRO A 91 -6.46 8.79 19.42
N ASN A 92 -5.80 7.65 19.25
CA ASN A 92 -6.35 6.37 19.67
C ASN A 92 -6.51 6.33 21.19
N MET A 93 -7.74 6.15 21.66
CA MET A 93 -8.11 6.13 23.08
C MET A 93 -8.21 4.73 23.68
N THR A 94 -7.72 3.71 22.98
CA THR A 94 -7.69 2.33 23.48
C THR A 94 -6.80 2.23 24.71
N ASP A 95 -7.34 1.73 25.82
CA ASP A 95 -6.58 1.47 27.04
C ASP A 95 -5.77 0.18 26.91
N VAL A 96 -4.45 0.31 26.97
CA VAL A 96 -3.50 -0.79 26.83
C VAL A 96 -3.61 -1.76 28.01
N GLU A 97 -3.79 -1.27 29.24
CA GLU A 97 -3.82 -2.11 30.43
C GLU A 97 -5.11 -2.91 30.53
N ASP A 98 -6.25 -2.29 30.21
CA ASP A 98 -7.52 -2.99 30.14
C ASP A 98 -7.51 -4.05 29.03
N SER A 99 -6.90 -3.73 27.88
CA SER A 99 -6.74 -4.68 26.77
C SER A 99 -5.89 -5.89 27.19
N ILE A 100 -4.79 -5.69 27.91
CA ILE A 100 -3.96 -6.80 28.42
C ILE A 100 -4.76 -7.68 29.37
N LYS A 101 -5.52 -7.09 30.30
CA LYS A 101 -6.38 -7.86 31.23
C LYS A 101 -7.44 -8.67 30.49
N LYS A 102 -8.06 -8.10 29.46
CA LYS A 102 -9.04 -8.81 28.61
C LYS A 102 -8.40 -9.97 27.84
N LEU A 103 -7.16 -9.80 27.38
CA LEU A 103 -6.39 -10.88 26.74
C LEU A 103 -6.03 -11.99 27.72
N GLU A 104 -5.62 -11.64 28.95
CA GLU A 104 -5.32 -12.59 30.03
C GLU A 104 -6.55 -13.42 30.43
N ASN A 105 -7.72 -12.77 30.49
CA ASN A 105 -8.99 -13.43 30.77
C ASN A 105 -9.60 -14.17 29.55
N ASN A 106 -8.92 -14.12 28.40
CA ASN A 106 -9.33 -14.78 27.17
C ASN A 106 -10.77 -14.44 26.75
N SER A 107 -11.11 -13.15 26.84
CA SER A 107 -12.45 -12.64 26.50
C SER A 107 -12.82 -12.92 25.04
N GLU A 108 -13.99 -13.52 24.81
CA GLU A 108 -14.52 -13.81 23.47
C GLU A 108 -14.84 -12.54 22.66
N GLU A 109 -15.05 -11.40 23.33
CA GLU A 109 -15.35 -10.13 22.68
C GLU A 109 -14.13 -9.52 22.00
N LEU A 110 -12.92 -9.81 22.50
CA LEU A 110 -11.68 -9.20 22.02
C LEU A 110 -11.05 -10.04 20.90
N THR A 111 -11.65 -9.95 19.72
CA THR A 111 -11.15 -10.62 18.50
C THR A 111 -10.16 -9.79 17.69
N LYS A 112 -10.22 -8.46 17.86
CA LYS A 112 -9.36 -7.48 17.17
C LYS A 112 -8.87 -6.43 18.15
N LEU A 113 -7.56 -6.20 18.18
CA LEU A 113 -6.92 -5.23 19.06
C LEU A 113 -6.13 -4.23 18.24
N ASN A 114 -6.50 -2.95 18.35
CA ASN A 114 -5.86 -1.85 17.64
C ASN A 114 -5.18 -0.90 18.62
N LEU A 115 -3.86 -0.97 18.67
CA LEU A 115 -2.99 -0.10 19.45
C LEU A 115 -2.22 0.90 18.58
N ASN A 116 -2.65 1.11 17.33
CA ASN A 116 -1.97 2.02 16.41
C ASN A 116 -1.85 3.43 17.01
N ASN A 117 -0.73 4.09 16.74
CA ASN A 117 -0.41 5.45 17.17
C ASN A 117 -0.30 5.67 18.69
N ILE A 118 -0.40 4.63 19.52
CA ILE A 118 -0.18 4.72 20.97
C ILE A 118 1.33 4.63 21.24
N LYS A 119 1.97 5.78 21.44
CA LYS A 119 3.44 5.91 21.62
C LYS A 119 3.92 5.73 23.06
N THR A 120 2.99 5.52 23.99
CA THR A 120 3.23 5.44 25.44
C THR A 120 3.39 4.01 25.95
N ILE A 121 3.41 3.01 25.06
CA ILE A 121 3.51 1.60 25.45
C ILE A 121 4.92 1.32 26.00
N SER A 122 4.99 0.83 27.25
CA SER A 122 6.24 0.45 27.89
C SER A 122 6.72 -0.93 27.43
N ALA A 123 8.03 -1.21 27.56
CA ALA A 123 8.58 -2.52 27.22
C ALA A 123 7.96 -3.66 28.06
N GLU A 124 7.66 -3.37 29.33
CA GLU A 124 6.98 -4.29 30.24
C GLU A 124 5.53 -4.58 29.79
N ALA A 125 4.80 -3.56 29.33
CA ALA A 125 3.46 -3.75 28.80
C ALA A 125 3.47 -4.64 27.54
N VAL A 126 4.47 -4.47 26.65
CA VAL A 126 4.65 -5.35 25.49
C VAL A 126 4.94 -6.78 25.91
N GLN A 127 5.80 -6.98 26.91
CA GLN A 127 6.11 -8.31 27.43
C GLN A 127 4.87 -8.99 28.01
N ARG A 128 4.07 -8.28 28.81
CA ARG A 128 2.79 -8.79 29.35
C ARG A 128 1.79 -9.09 28.23
N LEU A 129 1.68 -8.21 27.25
CA LEU A 129 0.84 -8.42 26.07
C LEU A 129 1.23 -9.70 25.33
N CYS A 130 2.51 -9.93 25.03
CA CYS A 130 2.97 -11.16 24.39
C CYS A 130 2.75 -12.41 25.26
N ALA A 131 2.93 -12.30 26.57
CA ALA A 131 2.66 -13.40 27.51
C ALA A 131 1.17 -13.77 27.54
N ALA A 132 0.27 -12.77 27.53
CA ALA A 132 -1.17 -12.99 27.45
C ALA A 132 -1.56 -13.63 26.10
N LEU A 133 -1.03 -13.11 24.99
CA LEU A 133 -1.28 -13.64 23.65
C LEU A 133 -0.79 -15.07 23.46
N THR A 134 0.27 -15.47 24.14
CA THR A 134 0.78 -16.85 24.08
C THR A 134 -0.28 -17.87 24.52
N LYS A 135 -1.19 -17.50 25.43
CA LYS A 135 -2.25 -18.37 25.96
C LYS A 135 -3.64 -18.05 25.37
N ASN A 136 -3.80 -16.87 24.77
CA ASN A 136 -5.08 -16.41 24.24
C ASN A 136 -5.46 -17.19 22.98
N ASN A 137 -6.75 -17.52 22.85
CA ASN A 137 -7.29 -18.25 21.71
C ASN A 137 -8.45 -17.53 20.99
N GLN A 138 -8.64 -16.25 21.27
CA GLN A 138 -9.73 -15.43 20.71
C GLN A 138 -9.22 -14.32 19.79
N LEU A 139 -8.07 -13.71 20.10
CA LEU A 139 -7.53 -12.60 19.32
C LEU A 139 -7.01 -13.09 17.97
N THR A 140 -7.56 -12.52 16.90
CA THR A 140 -7.20 -12.84 15.51
C THR A 140 -6.44 -11.74 14.80
N GLU A 141 -6.59 -10.48 15.24
CA GLU A 141 -5.95 -9.32 14.62
C GLU A 141 -5.29 -8.44 15.68
N LEU A 142 -3.99 -8.21 15.54
CA LEU A 142 -3.20 -7.30 16.36
C LEU A 142 -2.57 -6.22 15.50
N HIS A 143 -2.89 -4.97 15.80
CA HIS A 143 -2.32 -3.80 15.12
C HIS A 143 -1.57 -2.93 16.12
N MET A 144 -0.28 -2.73 15.87
CA MET A 144 0.64 -1.91 16.67
C MET A 144 1.53 -1.06 15.75
N ALA A 145 0.91 -0.41 14.76
CA ALA A 145 1.61 0.50 13.87
C ALA A 145 1.95 1.82 14.58
N ALA A 146 3.14 2.37 14.33
CA ALA A 146 3.59 3.66 14.87
C ALA A 146 3.56 3.78 16.41
N THR A 147 3.85 2.68 17.12
CA THR A 147 3.87 2.62 18.60
C THR A 147 5.26 2.79 19.21
N ARG A 148 6.28 3.05 18.38
CA ARG A 148 7.70 3.18 18.77
C ARG A 148 8.34 1.89 19.29
N LEU A 149 7.88 0.74 18.79
CA LEU A 149 8.53 -0.53 19.11
C LEU A 149 9.99 -0.52 18.64
N THR A 150 10.88 -0.94 19.54
CA THR A 150 12.31 -1.11 19.30
C THR A 150 12.66 -2.60 19.29
N ASN A 151 13.84 -2.93 18.77
CA ASN A 151 14.33 -4.32 18.70
C ASN A 151 14.20 -5.08 20.03
N ALA A 152 14.57 -4.45 21.16
CA ALA A 152 14.51 -5.09 22.48
C ALA A 152 13.07 -5.35 22.95
N MET A 153 12.13 -4.46 22.62
CA MET A 153 10.72 -4.63 22.98
C MET A 153 10.05 -5.75 22.20
N VAL A 154 10.59 -6.12 21.03
CA VAL A 154 9.99 -7.13 20.14
C VAL A 154 10.49 -8.55 20.43
N GLU A 155 11.54 -8.74 21.24
CA GLU A 155 12.00 -10.08 21.63
C GLU A 155 10.88 -11.03 22.13
N PRO A 156 9.93 -10.58 22.98
CA PRO A 156 8.83 -11.44 23.42
C PRO A 156 7.87 -11.89 22.30
N PHE A 157 7.85 -11.22 21.14
CA PHE A 157 7.02 -11.63 20.01
C PHE A 157 7.49 -12.95 19.41
N PHE A 158 8.78 -13.27 19.44
CA PHE A 158 9.29 -14.51 18.82
C PHE A 158 8.70 -15.74 19.49
N ASP A 159 8.76 -15.80 20.83
CA ASP A 159 8.19 -16.88 21.63
C ASP A 159 6.66 -16.93 21.51
N MET A 160 6.01 -15.76 21.48
CA MET A 160 4.57 -15.67 21.32
C MET A 160 4.12 -16.21 19.95
N LEU A 161 4.81 -15.82 18.87
CA LEU A 161 4.48 -16.25 17.51
C LEU A 161 4.72 -17.75 17.30
N GLN A 162 5.71 -18.34 17.96
CA GLN A 162 5.96 -19.79 17.90
C GLN A 162 4.89 -20.63 18.61
N LYS A 163 4.21 -20.07 19.61
CA LYS A 163 3.24 -20.78 20.45
C LYS A 163 1.79 -20.48 20.06
N ASN A 164 1.50 -19.24 19.68
CA ASN A 164 0.16 -18.82 19.31
C ASN A 164 -0.15 -19.27 17.87
N THR A 165 -1.25 -19.98 17.71
CA THR A 165 -1.72 -20.51 16.42
C THR A 165 -3.03 -19.87 15.94
N VAL A 166 -3.55 -18.91 16.71
CA VAL A 166 -4.87 -18.28 16.45
C VAL A 166 -4.73 -16.94 15.75
N LEU A 167 -3.69 -16.17 16.06
CA LEU A 167 -3.45 -14.85 15.48
C LEU A 167 -3.23 -14.99 13.97
N LYS A 168 -4.00 -14.22 13.19
CA LYS A 168 -3.98 -14.25 11.72
C LYS A 168 -3.33 -13.01 11.13
N VAL A 169 -3.60 -11.86 11.72
CA VAL A 169 -3.12 -10.56 11.26
C VAL A 169 -2.21 -9.95 12.32
N LEU A 170 -0.98 -9.63 11.92
CA LEU A 170 -0.02 -8.89 12.73
C LEU A 170 0.47 -7.66 11.97
N ASN A 171 0.24 -6.48 12.53
CA ASN A 171 0.76 -5.22 12.00
C ASN A 171 1.72 -4.54 12.98
N LEU A 172 2.99 -4.42 12.56
CA LEU A 172 4.08 -3.71 13.25
C LEU A 172 4.70 -2.63 12.35
N GLU A 173 3.95 -2.06 11.41
CA GLU A 173 4.41 -1.02 10.49
C GLU A 173 4.86 0.26 11.22
N SER A 174 5.70 1.07 10.58
CA SER A 174 6.08 2.39 11.08
C SER A 174 6.74 2.37 12.47
N ASN A 175 7.56 1.36 12.76
CA ASN A 175 8.30 1.20 14.01
C ASN A 175 9.82 1.33 13.80
N PHE A 176 10.61 0.98 14.82
CA PHE A 176 12.07 1.10 14.85
C PHE A 176 12.74 -0.28 14.75
N LEU A 177 12.18 -1.17 13.94
CA LEU A 177 12.69 -2.53 13.77
C LEU A 177 13.77 -2.58 12.69
N THR A 178 14.86 -3.28 12.98
CA THR A 178 15.94 -3.49 12.00
C THR A 178 15.69 -4.75 11.17
N GLY A 179 16.35 -4.86 10.01
CA GLY A 179 16.20 -6.02 9.13
C GLY A 179 16.48 -7.38 9.80
N VAL A 180 17.39 -7.42 10.77
CA VAL A 180 17.69 -8.63 11.56
C VAL A 180 16.46 -9.09 12.36
N ILE A 181 15.72 -8.15 12.96
CA ILE A 181 14.50 -8.46 13.70
C ILE A 181 13.39 -8.92 12.75
N LEU A 182 13.29 -8.32 11.56
CA LEU A 182 12.31 -8.75 10.55
C LEU A 182 12.54 -10.21 10.10
N VAL A 183 13.81 -10.60 9.92
CA VAL A 183 14.19 -12.00 9.64
C VAL A 183 13.72 -12.91 10.77
N ARG A 184 14.04 -12.59 12.03
CA ARG A 184 13.63 -13.41 13.19
C ARG A 184 12.11 -13.48 13.36
N LEU A 185 11.38 -12.42 13.03
CA LEU A 185 9.92 -12.42 13.01
C LEU A 185 9.39 -13.42 11.98
N LEU A 186 9.94 -13.41 10.76
CA LEU A 186 9.58 -14.37 9.72
C LEU A 186 9.95 -15.81 10.10
N GLU A 187 11.13 -16.05 10.64
CA GLU A 187 11.55 -17.37 11.15
C GLU A 187 10.57 -17.90 12.20
N SER A 188 10.11 -17.02 13.10
CA SER A 188 9.17 -17.39 14.17
C SER A 188 7.81 -17.84 13.64
N ILE A 189 7.38 -17.37 12.47
CA ILE A 189 6.11 -17.76 11.84
C ILE A 189 6.26 -18.87 10.78
N SER A 190 7.48 -19.29 10.46
CA SER A 190 7.72 -20.30 9.42
C SER A 190 7.22 -21.71 9.77
N HIS A 191 6.98 -22.00 11.05
CA HIS A 191 6.51 -23.30 11.51
C HIS A 191 5.05 -23.59 11.07
N GLU A 192 4.73 -24.85 10.74
CA GLU A 192 3.47 -25.27 10.09
C GLU A 192 2.18 -24.93 10.85
N LYS A 193 2.26 -24.75 12.17
CA LYS A 193 1.10 -24.46 13.04
C LYS A 193 0.76 -22.98 13.17
N SER A 194 1.63 -22.07 12.71
CA SER A 194 1.35 -20.63 12.76
C SER A 194 0.01 -20.27 12.10
N GLY A 195 -0.75 -19.40 12.77
CA GLY A 195 -2.02 -18.88 12.27
C GLY A 195 -1.87 -17.69 11.32
N ILE A 196 -0.66 -17.10 11.23
CA ILE A 196 -0.43 -15.83 10.54
C ILE A 196 -0.60 -15.97 9.03
N THR A 197 -1.53 -15.19 8.49
CA THR A 197 -1.79 -15.06 7.04
C THR A 197 -1.45 -13.68 6.51
N ASP A 198 -1.52 -12.66 7.37
CA ASP A 198 -1.33 -11.26 7.01
C ASP A 198 -0.29 -10.64 7.93
N LEU A 199 0.86 -10.28 7.36
CA LEU A 199 1.99 -9.72 8.10
C LEU A 199 2.37 -8.35 7.53
N HIS A 200 2.37 -7.33 8.36
CA HIS A 200 2.63 -5.95 7.97
C HIS A 200 3.82 -5.39 8.75
N LEU A 201 4.92 -5.14 8.04
CA LEU A 201 6.24 -4.75 8.55
C LEU A 201 6.85 -3.57 7.77
N ALA A 202 6.11 -2.95 6.86
CA ALA A 202 6.57 -1.83 6.04
C ALA A 202 6.90 -0.56 6.85
N ASN A 203 7.56 0.40 6.19
CA ASN A 203 7.86 1.73 6.72
C ASN A 203 8.65 1.75 8.05
N GLN A 204 9.53 0.79 8.29
CA GLN A 204 10.43 0.86 9.45
C GLN A 204 11.38 2.06 9.33
N ARG A 205 11.87 2.57 10.47
CA ARG A 205 12.86 3.66 10.48
C ARG A 205 14.11 3.33 9.65
N GLN A 206 14.55 2.07 9.68
CA GLN A 206 15.61 1.61 8.80
C GLN A 206 14.99 1.26 7.44
N SER A 207 15.10 2.17 6.48
CA SER A 207 14.59 1.95 5.12
C SER A 207 15.45 0.97 4.32
N VAL A 208 16.78 1.06 4.47
CA VAL A 208 17.73 0.20 3.75
C VAL A 208 18.04 -1.04 4.59
N LEU A 209 17.52 -2.20 4.19
CA LEU A 209 17.75 -3.47 4.89
C LEU A 209 19.11 -4.10 4.50
N GLY A 210 19.51 -3.93 3.24
CA GLY A 210 20.73 -4.49 2.67
C GLY A 210 20.51 -5.84 1.98
N VAL A 211 21.22 -6.07 0.88
CA VAL A 211 20.98 -7.17 -0.07
C VAL A 211 20.97 -8.56 0.59
N LYS A 212 21.90 -8.83 1.50
CA LYS A 212 21.98 -10.14 2.19
C LYS A 212 20.76 -10.42 3.06
N ILE A 213 20.25 -9.40 3.75
CA ILE A 213 19.06 -9.52 4.60
C ILE A 213 17.84 -9.71 3.71
N GLU A 214 17.71 -8.95 2.62
CA GLU A 214 16.59 -9.09 1.68
C GLU A 214 16.55 -10.47 1.01
N GLN A 215 17.71 -11.03 0.66
CA GLN A 215 17.79 -12.40 0.13
C GLN A 215 17.26 -13.41 1.15
N ASN A 216 17.70 -13.33 2.41
CA ASN A 216 17.22 -14.22 3.47
C ASN A 216 15.71 -14.04 3.73
N LEU A 217 15.22 -12.79 3.82
CA LEU A 217 13.79 -12.50 3.93
C LEU A 217 13.01 -13.14 2.78
N THR A 218 13.51 -13.02 1.55
CA THR A 218 12.87 -13.60 0.36
C THR A 218 12.79 -15.12 0.45
N GLU A 219 13.88 -15.80 0.83
CA GLU A 219 13.89 -17.26 1.00
C GLU A 219 12.86 -17.72 2.04
N LEU A 220 12.78 -17.05 3.19
CA LEU A 220 11.80 -17.35 4.24
C LEU A 220 10.36 -17.13 3.77
N ILE A 221 10.10 -16.06 3.01
CA ILE A 221 8.77 -15.78 2.48
C ILE A 221 8.36 -16.84 1.47
N LEU A 222 9.26 -17.21 0.54
CA LEU A 222 9.01 -18.23 -0.46
C LEU A 222 8.78 -19.62 0.17
N ALA A 223 9.46 -19.91 1.28
CA ALA A 223 9.25 -21.14 2.04
C ALA A 223 7.89 -21.19 2.74
N ASN A 224 7.26 -20.05 3.05
CA ASN A 224 5.98 -20.00 3.76
C ASN A 224 4.78 -20.00 2.78
N PRO A 225 3.97 -21.08 2.72
CA PRO A 225 2.83 -21.15 1.81
C PRO A 225 1.58 -20.42 2.33
N ARG A 226 1.53 -19.96 3.59
CA ARG A 226 0.30 -19.42 4.20
C ARG A 226 0.19 -17.92 4.15
N LEU A 227 1.30 -17.22 3.91
CA LEU A 227 1.29 -15.76 3.80
C LEU A 227 0.52 -15.35 2.54
N VAL A 228 -0.59 -14.63 2.75
CA VAL A 228 -1.53 -14.15 1.74
C VAL A 228 -1.42 -12.64 1.56
N ARG A 229 -1.09 -11.90 2.63
CA ARG A 229 -0.77 -10.48 2.56
C ARG A 229 0.53 -10.21 3.29
N LEU A 230 1.43 -9.50 2.61
CA LEU A 230 2.71 -9.10 3.16
C LEU A 230 2.91 -7.60 2.88
N GLY A 231 3.03 -6.82 3.94
CA GLY A 231 3.53 -5.44 3.88
C GLY A 231 5.01 -5.46 4.21
N LEU A 232 5.88 -5.44 3.21
CA LEU A 232 7.33 -5.35 3.39
C LEU A 232 7.93 -4.66 2.18
N ASP A 233 8.72 -3.63 2.41
CA ASP A 233 9.43 -2.92 1.37
C ASP A 233 10.81 -3.55 1.17
N LEU A 234 11.06 -4.03 -0.04
CA LEU A 234 12.34 -4.60 -0.46
C LEU A 234 12.91 -3.69 -1.55
N GLU A 235 14.19 -3.37 -1.52
CA GLU A 235 14.83 -2.54 -2.54
C GLU A 235 15.23 -3.38 -3.77
N THR A 236 15.69 -4.61 -3.53
CA THR A 236 16.15 -5.51 -4.60
C THR A 236 14.99 -5.90 -5.51
N SER A 237 15.13 -5.63 -6.81
CA SER A 237 14.05 -5.86 -7.78
C SER A 237 13.65 -7.33 -7.91
N ASP A 238 14.61 -8.25 -7.90
CA ASP A 238 14.32 -9.70 -7.93
C ASP A 238 13.51 -10.13 -6.72
N ALA A 239 13.97 -9.76 -5.52
CA ALA A 239 13.30 -10.04 -4.24
C ALA A 239 11.86 -9.53 -4.23
N ARG A 240 11.63 -8.29 -4.69
CA ARG A 240 10.29 -7.70 -4.83
C ARG A 240 9.38 -8.51 -5.73
N VAL A 241 9.84 -8.87 -6.93
CA VAL A 241 9.01 -9.58 -7.92
C VAL A 241 8.65 -10.96 -7.40
N ARG A 242 9.65 -11.73 -6.94
CA ARG A 242 9.44 -13.10 -6.44
C ARG A 242 8.50 -13.15 -5.24
N THR A 243 8.73 -12.27 -4.26
CA THR A 243 7.88 -12.15 -3.07
C THR A 243 6.43 -11.81 -3.46
N ARG A 244 6.24 -10.83 -4.36
CA ARG A 244 4.91 -10.42 -4.82
C ARG A 244 4.19 -11.55 -5.58
N GLU A 245 4.89 -12.26 -6.44
CA GLU A 245 4.31 -13.39 -7.19
C GLU A 245 3.90 -14.53 -6.28
N HIS A 246 4.72 -14.86 -5.29
CA HIS A 246 4.43 -15.91 -4.32
C HIS A 246 3.21 -15.59 -3.46
N VAL A 247 3.15 -14.37 -2.91
CA VAL A 247 2.00 -13.90 -2.12
C VAL A 247 0.72 -13.89 -2.97
N LYS A 248 0.82 -13.43 -4.23
CA LYS A 248 -0.30 -13.47 -5.18
C LYS A 248 -0.76 -14.91 -5.46
N PHE A 249 0.17 -15.84 -5.65
CA PHE A 249 -0.16 -17.25 -5.87
C PHE A 249 -0.89 -17.86 -4.66
N ASN A 250 -0.43 -17.57 -3.45
CA ASN A 250 -1.09 -18.03 -2.22
C ASN A 250 -2.51 -17.46 -2.09
N LEU A 251 -2.68 -16.16 -2.36
CA LEU A 251 -3.99 -15.51 -2.37
C LEU A 251 -4.95 -16.15 -3.40
N ASP A 252 -4.47 -16.41 -4.61
CA ASP A 252 -5.27 -17.05 -5.66
C ASP A 252 -5.67 -18.47 -5.25
N ARG A 253 -4.77 -19.23 -4.62
CA ARG A 253 -5.04 -20.60 -4.14
C ARG A 253 -6.15 -20.60 -3.08
N VAL A 254 -6.03 -19.75 -2.06
CA VAL A 254 -7.06 -19.61 -1.00
C VAL A 254 -8.39 -19.16 -1.59
N SER A 255 -8.38 -18.19 -2.50
CA SER A 255 -9.58 -17.69 -3.17
C SER A 255 -10.31 -18.78 -3.98
N ARG A 256 -9.56 -19.64 -4.68
CA ARG A 256 -10.15 -20.78 -5.41
C ARG A 256 -10.75 -21.82 -4.48
N GLN A 257 -10.09 -22.14 -3.37
CA GLN A 257 -10.62 -23.07 -2.37
C GLN A 257 -11.92 -22.56 -1.76
N LEU A 258 -11.99 -21.27 -1.40
CA LEU A 258 -13.21 -20.66 -0.87
C LEU A 258 -14.38 -20.69 -1.86
N ARG A 259 -14.11 -20.55 -3.16
CA ARG A 259 -15.15 -20.67 -4.21
C ARG A 259 -15.64 -22.12 -4.36
N ARG A 260 -14.74 -23.10 -4.27
CA ARG A 260 -15.10 -24.52 -4.35
C ARG A 260 -15.95 -24.97 -3.15
N ASN A 261 -15.64 -24.48 -1.94
CA ASN A 261 -16.36 -24.85 -0.73
C ASN A 261 -17.76 -24.20 -0.60
N LYS A 262 -18.08 -23.22 -1.46
CA LYS A 262 -19.39 -22.56 -1.52
C LYS A 262 -20.38 -23.24 -2.46
N ASN A 263 -19.91 -24.18 -3.30
CA ASN A 263 -20.72 -24.99 -4.20
C ASN A 263 -20.89 -26.39 -3.61
#